data_AF-A0A6B2LH57-F1
#
_entry.id   AF-A0A6B2LH57-F1
#
_cell.length_a   1.000
_cell.length_b   1.000
_cell.length_c   1.000
_cell.angle_alpha   90.00
_cell.angle_beta   90.00
_cell.angle_gamma   90.00
#
_symmetry.space_group_name_H-M   'P 1'
#
loop_
_entity.id
_entity.type
_entity.pdbx_description
1 polymer ?
#
loop_
_entity_poly.entity_id
_entity_poly.type
_entity_poly.pdbx_seq_one_letter_code
_entity_poly.pdbx_strand_id
1 'polypeptide(L)'
;MVSLAMILIPFGCLFGFVLWHYLSGPSVVVVVVALVLLALNLAFMFRTALVDPGYLQRTPSKIPLRIEQTLLYNGYAVKQRFCETCRIWRPFRAHHCSVCNNCVSLFDHHCVWLGTCIGMENYRFFYWFVFFTTVSCFFDAGVCVYDIYVAFSGSGDLVRWLPPLVICIYVVGAGVTVGSLLVQHTLLVFEGKTIYESIKNRPTHFF
;
A
#
# COMPACT_ATOMS: atom_id res chain seq x y z
N MET A 1 -3.86 -11.79 -5.86
CA MET A 1 -3.48 -10.42 -5.47
C MET A 1 -3.37 -9.58 -6.72
N VAL A 2 -4.27 -8.61 -6.93
CA VAL A 2 -4.32 -7.80 -8.15
C VAL A 2 -3.02 -7.00 -8.34
N SER A 3 -2.43 -6.53 -7.23
CA SER A 3 -1.16 -5.81 -7.21
C SER A 3 -0.01 -6.56 -7.89
N LEU A 4 0.04 -7.90 -7.80
CA LEU A 4 1.14 -8.67 -8.40
C LEU A 4 1.15 -8.53 -9.94
N ALA A 5 -0.01 -8.62 -10.58
CA ALA A 5 -0.14 -8.43 -12.02
C ALA A 5 0.16 -6.97 -12.41
N MET A 6 -0.31 -6.01 -11.61
CA MET A 6 -0.05 -4.58 -11.81
C MET A 6 1.43 -4.21 -11.68
N ILE A 7 2.27 -5.04 -11.06
CA ILE A 7 3.71 -4.82 -10.95
C ILE A 7 4.47 -5.59 -12.03
N LEU A 8 4.19 -6.89 -12.19
CA LEU A 8 4.99 -7.75 -13.06
C LEU A 8 4.75 -7.50 -14.56
N ILE A 9 3.52 -7.18 -14.97
CA ILE A 9 3.21 -6.91 -16.38
C ILE A 9 3.95 -5.67 -16.89
N PRO A 10 3.82 -4.48 -16.27
CA PRO A 10 4.53 -3.29 -16.75
C PRO A 10 6.05 -3.45 -16.60
N PHE A 11 6.55 -4.11 -15.55
CA PHE A 11 7.98 -4.39 -15.44
C PHE A 11 8.48 -5.30 -16.57
N GLY A 12 7.72 -6.34 -16.93
CA GLY A 12 8.05 -7.22 -18.06
C GLY A 12 8.11 -6.46 -19.39
N CYS A 13 7.13 -5.58 -19.63
CA CYS A 13 7.13 -4.69 -20.80
C CYS A 13 8.32 -3.71 -20.77
N LEU A 14 8.59 -3.08 -19.63
CA LEU A 14 9.73 -2.19 -19.44
C LEU A 14 11.04 -2.92 -19.71
N PHE A 15 11.20 -4.15 -19.21
CA PHE A 15 12.40 -4.93 -19.43
C PHE A 15 12.59 -5.27 -20.91
N GLY A 16 11.54 -5.77 -21.56
CA GLY A 16 11.59 -6.23 -22.95
C GLY A 16 11.79 -5.11 -23.97
N PHE A 17 11.24 -3.91 -23.72
CA PHE A 17 11.26 -2.81 -24.68
C PHE A 17 12.26 -1.69 -24.33
N VAL A 18 12.68 -1.57 -23.07
CA VAL A 18 13.47 -0.43 -22.58
C VAL A 18 14.76 -0.90 -21.91
N LEU A 19 14.68 -1.63 -20.80
CA LEU A 19 15.87 -1.95 -19.99
C LEU A 19 16.88 -2.87 -20.68
N TRP A 20 16.46 -3.66 -21.66
CA TRP A 20 17.39 -4.50 -22.43
C TRP A 20 18.51 -3.68 -23.09
N HIS A 21 18.24 -2.43 -23.52
CA HIS A 21 19.24 -1.55 -24.10
C HIS A 21 20.33 -1.11 -23.10
N TYR A 22 20.05 -1.23 -21.81
CA TYR A 22 20.92 -0.80 -20.70
C TYR A 22 21.80 -1.94 -20.17
N LEU A 23 21.78 -3.13 -20.78
CA LEU A 23 22.56 -4.28 -20.30
C LEU A 23 24.06 -4.20 -20.59
N SER A 24 24.52 -3.19 -21.34
CA SER A 24 25.92 -3.05 -21.75
C SER A 24 26.57 -1.77 -21.22
N GLY A 25 27.80 -1.86 -20.72
CA GLY A 25 28.55 -0.72 -20.23
C GLY A 25 28.04 -0.16 -18.89
N PRO A 26 28.26 1.14 -18.59
CA PRO A 26 27.93 1.74 -17.29
C PRO A 26 26.42 1.90 -17.05
N SER A 27 25.60 1.80 -18.09
CA SER A 27 24.13 1.90 -18.01
C SER A 27 23.48 0.69 -17.31
N VAL A 28 24.22 -0.40 -17.08
CA VAL A 28 23.75 -1.58 -16.33
C VAL A 28 23.26 -1.24 -14.93
N VAL A 29 23.75 -0.14 -14.35
CA VAL A 29 23.30 0.38 -13.06
C VAL A 29 21.80 0.68 -13.07
N VAL A 30 21.23 1.14 -14.19
CA VAL A 30 19.79 1.40 -14.34
C VAL A 30 18.99 0.11 -14.17
N VAL A 31 19.45 -0.99 -14.80
CA VAL A 31 18.82 -2.31 -14.70
C VAL A 31 18.92 -2.86 -13.27
N VAL A 32 20.08 -2.71 -12.64
CA VAL A 32 20.29 -3.14 -11.24
C VAL A 32 19.35 -2.39 -10.30
N VAL A 33 19.23 -1.07 -10.45
CA VAL A 33 18.30 -0.25 -9.65
C VAL A 33 16.86 -0.69 -9.89
N ALA A 34 16.44 -0.91 -11.15
CA ALA A 34 15.10 -1.38 -11.47
C ALA A 34 14.78 -2.74 -10.80
N LEU A 35 15.72 -3.69 -10.84
CA LEU A 35 15.58 -5.00 -10.23
C LEU A 35 15.55 -4.94 -8.71
N VAL A 36 16.36 -4.09 -8.08
CA VAL A 36 16.34 -3.86 -6.63
C VAL A 36 15.00 -3.27 -6.21
N LEU A 37 14.50 -2.26 -6.92
CA LEU A 37 13.20 -1.66 -6.65
C LEU A 37 12.05 -2.67 -6.84
N LEU A 38 12.11 -3.51 -7.87
CA LEU A 38 11.16 -4.61 -8.06
C LEU A 38 11.20 -5.59 -6.89
N ALA A 39 12.39 -6.02 -6.47
CA ALA A 39 12.55 -6.96 -5.36
C ALA A 39 12.02 -6.39 -4.04
N LEU A 40 12.30 -5.12 -3.74
CA LEU A 40 11.77 -4.43 -2.57
C LEU A 40 10.24 -4.33 -2.63
N ASN A 41 9.68 -3.95 -3.78
CA ASN A 41 8.22 -3.88 -3.96
C ASN A 41 7.54 -5.23 -3.73
N LEU A 42 8.05 -6.30 -4.35
CA LEU A 42 7.51 -7.64 -4.16
C LEU A 42 7.65 -8.08 -2.69
N ALA A 43 8.81 -7.86 -2.08
CA ALA A 43 9.04 -8.22 -0.68
C ALA A 43 8.04 -7.53 0.26
N PHE A 44 7.86 -6.21 0.16
CA PHE A 44 6.92 -5.49 1.01
C PHE A 44 5.46 -5.78 0.67
N MET A 45 5.12 -5.99 -0.61
CA MET A 45 3.79 -6.45 -1.02
C MET A 45 3.42 -7.78 -0.35
N PHE A 46 4.30 -8.78 -0.46
CA PHE A 46 4.08 -10.09 0.17
C PHE A 46 4.07 -10.02 1.69
N ARG A 47 4.98 -9.24 2.30
CA ARG A 47 4.96 -9.01 3.75
C ARG A 47 3.65 -8.38 4.21
N THR A 48 3.13 -7.41 3.48
CA THR A 48 1.84 -6.80 3.80
C THR A 48 0.70 -7.79 3.68
N ALA A 49 0.69 -8.58 2.60
CA ALA A 49 -0.41 -9.47 2.27
C ALA A 49 -0.46 -10.74 3.13
N LEU A 50 0.70 -11.22 3.59
CA LEU A 50 0.83 -12.51 4.29
C LEU A 50 1.00 -12.37 5.80
N VAL A 51 1.46 -11.22 6.30
CA VAL A 51 1.51 -10.98 7.76
C VAL A 51 0.09 -10.77 8.27
N ASP A 52 -0.23 -11.40 9.41
CA ASP A 52 -1.49 -11.21 10.10
C ASP A 52 -1.70 -9.70 10.39
N PRO A 53 -2.84 -9.11 10.03
CA PRO A 53 -3.07 -7.67 10.22
C PRO A 53 -3.31 -7.27 11.68
N GLY A 54 -3.37 -8.24 12.59
CA GLY A 54 -3.80 -8.08 13.98
C GLY A 54 -5.23 -8.58 14.18
N TYR A 55 -5.59 -9.74 13.65
CA TYR A 55 -6.90 -10.35 13.87
C TYR A 55 -7.10 -10.69 15.36
N LEU A 56 -8.21 -10.22 15.90
CA LEU A 56 -8.56 -10.47 17.30
C LEU A 56 -9.20 -11.84 17.44
N GLN A 57 -8.71 -12.60 18.41
CA GLN A 57 -9.26 -13.91 18.73
C GLN A 57 -10.71 -13.80 19.19
N ARG A 58 -11.55 -14.71 18.69
CA ARG A 58 -12.94 -14.86 19.11
C ARG A 58 -13.01 -15.66 20.41
N THR A 59 -12.39 -15.14 21.47
CA THR A 59 -12.62 -15.66 22.82
C THR A 59 -13.93 -15.06 23.29
N PRO A 60 -15.03 -15.82 23.40
CA PRO A 60 -16.30 -15.26 23.83
C PRO A 60 -16.12 -14.70 25.24
N SER A 61 -16.09 -13.37 25.36
CA SER A 61 -16.33 -12.76 26.66
C SER A 61 -17.69 -13.29 27.11
N LYS A 62 -17.81 -13.76 28.36
CA LYS A 62 -19.13 -14.04 28.97
C LYS A 62 -20.01 -12.85 28.59
N ILE A 63 -21.09 -13.09 27.83
CA ILE A 63 -21.97 -12.02 27.32
C ILE A 63 -22.28 -11.13 28.53
N PRO A 64 -21.70 -9.93 28.66
CA PRO A 64 -22.07 -9.12 29.79
C PRO A 64 -23.42 -8.51 29.44
N LEU A 65 -24.21 -8.25 30.47
CA LEU A 65 -25.29 -7.27 30.40
C LEU A 65 -24.82 -6.09 29.54
N ARG A 66 -25.69 -5.62 28.64
CA ARG A 66 -25.46 -4.49 27.72
C ARG A 66 -25.16 -3.21 28.52
N ILE A 67 -24.00 -3.14 29.13
CA ILE A 67 -23.47 -2.02 29.86
C ILE A 67 -22.34 -1.53 28.97
N GLU A 68 -22.52 -0.35 28.41
CA GLU A 68 -21.46 0.31 27.66
C GLU A 68 -20.28 0.51 28.61
N GLN A 69 -19.22 -0.26 28.41
CA GLN A 69 -18.00 -0.11 29.19
C GLN A 69 -17.27 1.12 28.67
N THR A 70 -17.21 2.15 29.51
CA THR A 70 -16.34 3.31 29.28
C THR A 70 -14.99 2.96 29.88
N LEU A 71 -13.99 2.77 29.02
CA LEU A 71 -12.62 2.51 29.44
C LEU A 71 -11.85 3.82 29.48
N LEU A 72 -10.99 3.99 30.47
CA LEU A 72 -10.00 5.06 30.46
C LEU A 72 -8.81 4.62 29.61
N TYR A 73 -8.55 5.31 28.52
CA TYR A 73 -7.36 5.16 27.70
C TYR A 73 -6.58 6.48 27.75
N ASN A 74 -5.36 6.45 28.31
CA ASN A 74 -4.53 7.64 28.56
C ASN A 74 -5.30 8.81 29.21
N GLY A 75 -6.17 8.51 30.18
CA GLY A 75 -6.98 9.52 30.88
C GLY A 75 -8.25 9.97 30.16
N TYR A 76 -8.52 9.50 28.94
CA TYR A 76 -9.74 9.79 28.20
C TYR A 76 -10.76 8.65 28.31
N ALA A 77 -12.02 9.02 28.58
CA ALA A 77 -13.14 8.11 28.58
C ALA A 77 -13.48 7.68 27.14
N VAL A 78 -13.14 6.43 26.79
CA VAL A 78 -13.44 5.85 25.49
C VAL A 78 -14.54 4.80 25.61
N LYS A 79 -15.56 4.97 24.77
CA LYS A 79 -16.70 4.07 24.70
C LYS A 79 -16.34 2.79 23.96
N GLN A 80 -16.26 1.68 24.69
CA GLN A 80 -16.02 0.37 24.11
C GLN A 80 -17.28 -0.14 23.41
N ARG A 81 -17.13 -0.74 22.22
CA ARG A 81 -18.26 -1.28 21.46
C ARG A 81 -18.12 -2.79 21.31
N PHE A 82 -19.15 -3.53 21.72
CA PHE A 82 -19.25 -4.96 21.43
C PHE A 82 -19.37 -5.21 19.92
N CYS A 83 -18.81 -6.33 19.46
CA CYS A 83 -19.00 -6.86 18.11
C CYS A 83 -19.84 -8.13 18.21
N GLU A 84 -21.07 -8.08 17.70
CA GLU A 84 -22.00 -9.22 17.74
C GLU A 84 -21.49 -10.42 16.94
N THR A 85 -20.85 -10.19 15.79
CA THR A 85 -20.31 -11.25 14.91
C THR A 85 -19.16 -12.01 15.56
N CYS A 86 -18.19 -11.28 16.13
CA CYS A 86 -17.00 -11.89 16.74
C CYS A 86 -17.21 -12.26 18.22
N ARG A 87 -18.30 -11.77 18.85
CA ARG A 87 -18.63 -11.91 20.28
C ARG A 87 -17.52 -11.44 21.22
N ILE A 88 -16.93 -10.30 20.90
CA ILE A 88 -15.88 -9.66 21.71
C ILE A 88 -16.21 -8.19 21.96
N TRP A 89 -15.74 -7.68 23.09
CA TRP A 89 -15.59 -6.24 23.28
C TRP A 89 -14.38 -5.76 22.49
N ARG A 90 -14.61 -4.87 21.51
CA ARG A 90 -13.52 -4.39 20.66
C ARG A 90 -12.57 -3.54 21.51
N PRO A 91 -11.26 -3.84 21.51
CA PRO A 91 -10.25 -2.92 22.02
C PRO A 91 -10.35 -1.54 21.36
N PHE A 92 -9.70 -0.55 21.95
CA PHE A 92 -9.63 0.78 21.36
C PHE A 92 -9.09 0.72 19.92
N ARG A 93 -9.72 1.47 18.99
CA ARG A 93 -9.40 1.53 17.55
C ARG A 93 -9.53 0.21 16.77
N ALA A 94 -10.07 -0.84 17.39
CA ALA A 94 -10.36 -2.09 16.68
C ALA A 94 -11.71 -2.02 15.95
N HIS A 95 -11.75 -2.53 14.72
CA HIS A 95 -12.98 -2.56 13.90
C HIS A 95 -13.21 -3.92 13.28
N HIS A 96 -14.49 -4.28 13.11
CA HIS A 96 -14.89 -5.49 12.40
C HIS A 96 -14.86 -5.22 10.90
N CYS A 97 -14.07 -5.99 10.17
CA CYS A 97 -14.13 -6.03 8.71
C CYS A 97 -15.12 -7.13 8.30
N SER A 98 -16.20 -6.76 7.62
CA SER A 98 -17.19 -7.72 7.11
C SER A 98 -16.61 -8.62 6.02
N VAL A 99 -15.66 -8.12 5.22
CA VAL A 99 -15.02 -8.88 4.13
C VAL A 99 -14.16 -10.00 4.69
N CYS A 100 -13.27 -9.70 5.64
CA CYS A 100 -12.43 -10.69 6.31
C CYS A 100 -13.17 -11.42 7.45
N ASN A 101 -14.40 -11.03 7.75
CA ASN A 101 -15.23 -11.52 8.83
C ASN A 101 -14.50 -11.60 10.18
N ASN A 102 -13.67 -10.62 10.51
CA ASN A 102 -12.92 -10.60 11.77
C ASN A 102 -12.73 -9.17 12.26
N CYS A 103 -12.60 -9.03 13.59
CA CYS A 103 -12.13 -7.79 14.17
C CYS A 103 -10.61 -7.68 14.00
N VAL A 104 -10.15 -6.50 13.62
CA VAL A 104 -8.74 -6.20 13.40
C VAL A 104 -8.33 -5.08 14.35
N SER A 105 -7.21 -5.28 15.06
CA SER A 105 -6.60 -4.26 15.92
C SER A 105 -6.09 -3.08 15.09
N LEU A 106 -6.29 -1.87 15.60
CA LEU A 106 -5.86 -0.62 14.93
C LEU A 106 -6.25 -0.58 13.45
N PHE A 107 -7.51 -0.94 13.16
CA PHE A 107 -7.97 -1.15 11.79
C PHE A 107 -7.85 0.13 10.97
N ASP A 108 -7.21 0.01 9.81
CA ASP A 108 -7.07 1.09 8.85
C ASP A 108 -8.06 0.92 7.70
N HIS A 109 -7.94 -0.15 6.92
CA HIS A 109 -8.88 -0.49 5.85
C HIS A 109 -8.79 -1.96 5.42
N HIS A 110 -9.72 -2.41 4.58
CA HIS A 110 -9.57 -3.65 3.84
C HIS A 110 -9.00 -3.33 2.46
N CYS A 111 -7.78 -3.80 2.18
CA CYS A 111 -7.10 -3.52 0.92
C CYS A 111 -7.49 -4.56 -0.12
N VAL A 112 -8.38 -4.18 -1.04
CA VAL A 112 -8.83 -5.05 -2.14
C VAL A 112 -7.69 -5.48 -3.07
N TRP A 113 -6.65 -4.64 -3.19
CA TRP A 113 -5.50 -4.89 -4.07
C TRP A 113 -4.61 -6.03 -3.58
N LEU A 114 -4.45 -6.10 -2.25
CA LEU A 114 -3.64 -7.12 -1.56
C LEU A 114 -4.47 -8.29 -1.04
N GLY A 115 -5.80 -8.15 -0.96
CA GLY A 115 -6.70 -9.19 -0.48
C GLY A 115 -6.63 -9.43 1.03
N THR A 116 -6.20 -8.43 1.81
CA THR A 116 -6.10 -8.51 3.27
C THR A 116 -6.49 -7.20 3.94
N CYS A 117 -6.77 -7.24 5.24
CA CYS A 117 -6.89 -6.03 6.04
C CYS A 117 -5.52 -5.38 6.25
N ILE A 118 -5.51 -4.06 6.37
CA ILE A 118 -4.38 -3.29 6.88
C ILE A 118 -4.74 -2.89 8.32
N GLY A 119 -3.89 -3.29 9.25
CA GLY A 119 -4.07 -3.08 10.68
C GLY A 119 -2.72 -2.98 11.39
N MET A 120 -2.75 -3.06 12.72
CA MET A 120 -1.60 -2.79 13.59
C MET A 120 -0.30 -3.49 13.15
N GLU A 121 -0.38 -4.78 12.84
CA GLU A 121 0.81 -5.63 12.69
C GLU A 121 1.42 -5.59 11.28
N ASN A 122 0.63 -5.24 10.26
CA ASN A 122 1.10 -5.18 8.87
C ASN A 122 1.16 -3.77 8.26
N TYR A 123 0.68 -2.73 8.96
CA TYR A 123 0.69 -1.34 8.47
C TYR A 123 2.08 -0.86 8.05
N ARG A 124 3.12 -1.21 8.81
CA ARG A 124 4.51 -0.80 8.48
C ARG A 124 4.95 -1.33 7.12
N PHE A 125 4.57 -2.56 6.77
CA PHE A 125 4.92 -3.16 5.49
C PHE A 125 4.10 -2.54 4.36
N PHE A 126 2.82 -2.25 4.62
CA PHE A 126 1.96 -1.53 3.69
C PHE A 126 2.54 -0.17 3.32
N TYR A 127 2.96 0.61 4.32
CA TYR A 127 3.58 1.92 4.09
C TYR A 127 4.83 1.82 3.20
N TRP A 128 5.74 0.90 3.53
CA TRP A 128 6.95 0.68 2.70
C TRP A 128 6.62 0.16 1.30
N PHE A 129 5.61 -0.69 1.16
CA PHE A 129 5.12 -1.13 -0.15
C PHE A 129 4.67 0.06 -1.01
N VAL A 130 3.82 0.94 -0.47
CA VAL A 130 3.36 2.15 -1.18
C VAL A 130 4.54 3.09 -1.49
N PHE A 131 5.49 3.25 -0.56
CA PHE A 131 6.69 4.06 -0.76
C PHE A 131 7.55 3.56 -1.93
N PHE A 132 7.95 2.28 -1.89
CA PHE A 132 8.78 1.71 -2.96
C PHE A 132 8.02 1.62 -4.29
N THR A 133 6.69 1.47 -4.28
CA THR A 133 5.89 1.48 -5.52
C THR A 133 5.92 2.88 -6.12
N THR A 134 5.77 3.91 -5.29
CA THR A 134 5.88 5.32 -5.71
C THR A 134 7.26 5.62 -6.31
N VAL A 135 8.34 5.18 -5.65
CA VAL A 135 9.70 5.36 -6.15
C VAL A 135 9.92 4.62 -7.48
N SER A 136 9.43 3.39 -7.62
CA SER A 136 9.47 2.65 -8.88
C SER A 136 8.76 3.37 -10.02
N CYS A 137 7.53 3.85 -9.80
CA CYS A 137 6.81 4.63 -10.82
C CYS A 137 7.59 5.89 -11.24
N PHE A 138 8.11 6.62 -10.25
CA PHE A 138 9.16 7.66 -10.36
C PHE A 138 10.27 7.33 -11.35
N PHE A 139 11.00 6.28 -10.98
CA PHE A 139 12.19 5.85 -11.66
C PHE A 139 11.89 5.38 -13.09
N ASP A 140 10.90 4.50 -13.25
CA ASP A 140 10.51 3.93 -14.55
C ASP A 140 10.00 5.02 -15.50
N ALA A 141 9.26 6.02 -15.00
CA ALA A 141 8.85 7.18 -15.80
C ALA A 141 10.05 7.95 -16.34
N GLY A 142 11.07 8.19 -15.49
CA GLY A 142 12.30 8.87 -15.89
C GLY A 142 13.07 8.11 -16.97
N VAL A 143 13.18 6.79 -16.83
CA VAL A 143 13.81 5.92 -17.84
C VAL A 143 13.03 5.97 -19.16
N CYS A 144 11.70 5.84 -19.11
CA CYS A 144 10.87 5.91 -20.30
C CYS A 144 10.97 7.27 -21.02
N VAL A 145 10.96 8.38 -20.28
CA VAL A 145 11.12 9.74 -20.85
C VAL A 145 12.46 9.88 -21.55
N TYR A 146 13.53 9.35 -20.96
CA TYR A 146 14.85 9.37 -21.58
C TYR A 146 14.89 8.53 -22.86
N ASP A 147 14.33 7.32 -22.85
CA ASP A 147 14.26 6.46 -24.05
C ASP A 147 13.45 7.12 -25.18
N ILE A 148 12.34 7.77 -24.85
CA ILE A 148 11.55 8.55 -25.82
C ILE A 148 12.41 9.66 -26.42
N TYR A 149 13.14 10.43 -25.60
CA TYR A 149 14.03 11.49 -26.08
C TYR A 149 15.11 10.97 -27.03
N VAL A 150 15.75 9.84 -26.69
CA VAL A 150 16.76 9.20 -27.55
C VAL A 150 16.14 8.73 -28.87
N ALA A 151 14.95 8.13 -28.82
CA ALA A 151 14.26 7.66 -30.02
C ALA A 151 13.92 8.81 -30.98
N PHE A 152 13.47 9.96 -30.47
CA PHE A 152 13.20 11.16 -31.28
C PHE A 152 14.45 11.88 -31.77
N SER A 153 15.57 11.77 -31.05
CA SER A 153 16.86 12.33 -31.47
C SER A 153 17.53 11.50 -32.59
N GLY A 154 17.10 10.24 -32.75
CA GLY A 154 17.57 9.35 -33.79
C GLY A 154 16.65 9.31 -35.01
N SER A 155 16.11 8.13 -35.32
CA SER A 155 15.25 7.88 -36.48
C SER A 155 13.78 8.28 -36.28
N GLY A 156 13.33 8.44 -35.03
CA GLY A 156 11.91 8.68 -34.73
C GLY A 156 11.00 7.47 -35.03
N ASP A 157 11.56 6.27 -35.15
CA ASP A 157 10.81 5.07 -35.51
C ASP A 157 9.73 4.74 -34.46
N LEU A 158 8.51 4.49 -34.92
CA LEU A 158 7.36 4.18 -34.06
C LEU A 158 7.65 3.07 -33.04
N VAL A 159 8.36 2.01 -33.47
CA VAL A 159 8.69 0.86 -32.63
C VAL A 159 9.62 1.24 -31.46
N ARG A 160 10.39 2.33 -31.58
CA ARG A 160 11.35 2.76 -30.55
C ARG A 160 10.74 3.70 -29.52
N TRP A 161 9.83 4.60 -29.91
CA TRP A 161 9.25 5.58 -28.97
C TRP A 161 7.86 5.20 -28.44
N LEU A 162 7.08 4.40 -29.17
CA LEU A 162 5.71 4.07 -28.75
C LEU A 162 5.65 3.17 -27.51
N PRO A 163 6.42 2.06 -27.41
CA PRO A 163 6.40 1.25 -26.19
C PRO A 163 6.77 2.01 -24.92
N PRO A 164 7.89 2.76 -24.84
CA PRO A 164 8.20 3.54 -23.63
C PRO A 164 7.17 4.64 -23.37
N LEU A 165 6.51 5.21 -24.38
CA LEU A 165 5.42 6.16 -24.17
C LEU A 165 4.21 5.51 -23.47
N VAL A 166 3.75 4.36 -23.96
CA VAL A 166 2.61 3.64 -23.36
C VAL A 166 2.93 3.24 -21.92
N ILE A 167 4.15 2.73 -21.68
CA ILE A 167 4.60 2.39 -20.33
C ILE A 167 4.67 3.64 -19.46
N CYS A 168 5.23 4.75 -19.96
CA CYS A 168 5.31 6.04 -19.26
C CYS A 168 3.94 6.53 -18.80
N ILE A 169 2.94 6.53 -19.69
CA ILE A 169 1.56 6.93 -19.36
C ILE A 169 1.01 6.07 -18.21
N TYR A 170 1.21 4.75 -18.28
CA TYR A 170 0.79 3.85 -17.23
C TYR A 170 1.48 4.14 -15.89
N VAL A 171 2.83 4.22 -15.87
CA VAL A 171 3.58 4.40 -14.62
C VAL A 171 3.40 5.78 -14.02
N VAL A 172 3.16 6.83 -14.82
CA VAL A 172 2.82 8.16 -14.32
C VAL A 172 1.43 8.16 -13.69
N GLY A 173 0.43 7.57 -14.36
CA GLY A 173 -0.94 7.47 -13.79
C GLY A 173 -0.96 6.66 -12.49
N ALA A 174 -0.28 5.51 -12.49
CA ALA A 174 -0.10 4.70 -11.29
C ALA A 174 0.65 5.48 -10.21
N GLY A 175 1.77 6.13 -10.56
CA GLY A 175 2.62 6.92 -9.67
C GLY A 175 1.90 8.07 -8.98
N VAL A 176 1.06 8.82 -9.71
CA VAL A 176 0.20 9.87 -9.12
C VAL A 176 -0.78 9.25 -8.11
N THR A 177 -1.38 8.12 -8.46
CA THR A 177 -2.34 7.43 -7.59
C THR A 177 -1.67 6.94 -6.31
N VAL A 178 -0.58 6.16 -6.41
CA VAL A 178 0.12 5.62 -5.23
C VAL A 178 0.85 6.71 -4.45
N GLY A 179 1.35 7.75 -5.13
CA GLY A 179 1.98 8.91 -4.50
C GLY A 179 0.99 9.72 -3.68
N SER A 180 -0.23 9.92 -4.18
CA SER A 180 -1.30 10.58 -3.40
C SER A 180 -1.66 9.77 -2.14
N LEU A 181 -1.70 8.44 -2.25
CA LEU A 181 -1.92 7.54 -1.12
C LEU A 181 -0.78 7.64 -0.11
N LEU A 182 0.48 7.66 -0.57
CA LEU A 182 1.65 7.84 0.30
C LEU A 182 1.58 9.14 1.09
N VAL A 183 1.26 10.25 0.42
CA VAL A 183 1.11 11.57 1.06
C VAL A 183 0.00 11.52 2.11
N GLN A 184 -1.17 10.98 1.77
CA GLN A 184 -2.28 10.86 2.71
C GLN A 184 -1.90 10.05 3.96
N HIS A 185 -1.32 8.86 3.79
CA HIS A 185 -0.89 8.04 4.92
C HIS A 185 0.18 8.73 5.76
N THR A 186 1.12 9.44 5.13
CA THR A 186 2.16 10.19 5.83
C THR A 186 1.56 11.29 6.70
N LEU A 187 0.61 12.06 6.18
CA LEU A 187 -0.11 13.07 6.96
C LEU A 187 -0.88 12.45 8.14
N LEU A 188 -1.54 11.32 7.91
CA LEU A 188 -2.28 10.61 8.96
C LEU A 188 -1.37 10.05 10.05
N VAL A 189 -0.16 9.59 9.71
CA VAL A 189 0.85 9.18 10.70
C VAL A 189 1.27 10.36 11.57
N PHE A 190 1.47 11.55 11.01
CA PHE A 190 1.77 12.75 11.79
C PHE A 190 0.61 13.19 12.69
N GLU A 191 -0.64 12.94 12.28
CA GLU A 191 -1.83 13.15 13.10
C GLU A 191 -2.10 12.00 14.10
N GLY A 192 -1.38 10.88 14.01
CA GLY A 192 -1.64 9.65 14.75
C GLY A 192 -2.90 8.88 14.31
N LYS A 193 -3.62 9.32 13.29
CA LYS A 193 -4.91 8.73 12.86
C LYS A 193 -4.74 7.54 11.92
N THR A 194 -5.70 6.62 11.94
CA THR A 194 -5.91 5.69 10.80
C THR A 194 -6.79 6.35 9.73
N ILE A 195 -6.77 5.83 8.50
CA ILE A 195 -7.71 6.25 7.45
C ILE A 195 -9.16 6.10 7.93
N TYR A 196 -9.47 4.98 8.59
CA TYR A 196 -10.81 4.75 9.12
C TYR A 196 -11.26 5.88 10.04
N GLU A 197 -10.38 6.33 10.94
CA GLU A 197 -10.68 7.41 11.88
C GLU A 197 -10.85 8.75 11.17
N SER A 198 -10.00 9.04 10.18
CA SER A 198 -10.12 10.23 9.33
C SER A 198 -11.46 10.27 8.61
N ILE A 199 -11.88 9.17 7.97
CA ILE A 199 -13.16 9.11 7.23
C ILE A 199 -14.36 9.22 8.18
N LYS A 200 -14.24 8.68 9.40
CA LYS A 200 -15.29 8.75 10.41
C LYS A 200 -15.26 10.02 11.25
N ASN A 201 -14.42 11.01 10.91
CA ASN A 201 -14.23 12.26 11.64
C ASN A 201 -14.08 12.01 13.16
N ARG A 202 -13.33 10.97 13.53
CA ARG A 202 -13.06 10.65 14.93
C ARG A 202 -12.02 11.64 15.44
N PRO A 203 -12.25 12.32 16.58
CA PRO A 203 -11.25 13.17 17.18
C PRO A 203 -9.99 12.35 17.49
N THR A 204 -8.83 12.95 17.26
CA THR A 204 -7.55 12.42 17.72
C THR A 204 -7.54 12.37 19.23
N HIS A 205 -7.57 11.17 19.77
CA HIS A 205 -7.23 10.94 21.17
C HIS A 205 -5.76 10.48 21.21
N PHE A 206 -4.84 11.38 20.89
CA PHE A 206 -3.42 11.28 21.24
C PHE A 206 -3.11 12.58 21.99
N PHE A 207 -2.60 12.58 23.21
CA PHE A 207 -1.74 11.64 23.93
C PHE A 207 -2.39 11.10 25.19
#